data_AF-V4AN53-F1
#
_entry.id   AF-V4AN53-F1
#
_cell.length_a   1.000
_cell.length_b   1.000
_cell.length_c   1.000
_cell.angle_alpha   90.00
_cell.angle_beta   90.00
_cell.angle_gamma   90.00
#
_symmetry.space_group_name_H-M   'P 1'
#
loop_
_entity.id
_entity.type
_entity.pdbx_description
1 polymer ?
#
loop_
_entity_poly.entity_id
_entity_poly.type
_entity_poly.pdbx_seq_one_letter_code
_entity_poly.pdbx_strand_id
1 'polypeptide(L)'
;MSLNHNQILQHCMCIVDSYDSGMVSVEEHIEQYFNNYQIYEEDIKAFIIEVFTGCIRYISVIDTVVNGFYIKDGKIALKSERSLYSVFCYLMLFRLDELGISQFRRFIYSQDINRVFKFLNFFLDERNLLTWIKDSWCKLYEHSFVQTILLSPLLRWHPELTDILTQMRDRIENKVKPKKSTTKNTEIKPFNITQPRARMVPLPEPIPKLAPHKPVPKHIYRTPTEIDRLNEAKEINRRIAEEHLIEASRKQFACANTEKSEKTKEIMSNIMAKEDAKLDFDK
;
A
#
# COMPACT_ATOMS: atom_id res chain seq x y z
N MET A 1 26.15 0.93 3.46
CA MET A 1 25.65 -0.30 2.82
C MET A 1 25.27 0.09 1.41
N SER A 2 25.91 -0.46 0.38
CA SER A 2 25.56 -0.15 -1.01
C SER A 2 24.10 -0.54 -1.25
N LEU A 3 23.24 0.40 -1.64
CA LEU A 3 21.86 0.06 -2.00
C LEU A 3 21.86 -0.93 -3.18
N ASN A 4 20.94 -1.89 -3.12
CA ASN A 4 20.74 -2.84 -4.21
C ASN A 4 20.05 -2.12 -5.40
N HIS A 5 20.30 -2.55 -6.64
CA HIS A 5 19.69 -1.95 -7.85
C HIS A 5 18.16 -1.90 -7.79
N ASN A 6 17.53 -2.86 -7.13
CA ASN A 6 16.08 -2.86 -6.88
C ASN A 6 15.67 -1.64 -6.03
N GLN A 7 16.38 -1.37 -4.93
CA GLN A 7 16.07 -0.28 -4.00
C GLN A 7 16.24 1.08 -4.69
N ILE A 8 17.30 1.25 -5.47
CA ILE A 8 17.53 2.46 -6.25
C ILE A 8 16.36 2.71 -7.21
N LEU A 9 15.94 1.67 -7.94
CA LEU A 9 14.83 1.79 -8.88
C LEU A 9 13.49 2.06 -8.18
N GLN A 10 13.26 1.44 -7.02
CA GLN A 10 12.08 1.74 -6.18
C GLN A 10 12.07 3.20 -5.74
N HIS A 11 13.20 3.77 -5.34
CA HIS A 11 13.28 5.19 -5.02
C HIS A 11 12.97 6.08 -6.23
N CYS A 12 13.50 5.76 -7.41
CA CYS A 12 13.17 6.47 -8.65
C CYS A 12 11.69 6.38 -9.02
N MET A 13 11.04 5.24 -8.77
CA MET A 13 9.60 5.10 -8.99
C MET A 13 8.79 5.93 -7.99
N CYS A 14 9.08 5.80 -6.70
CA CYS A 14 8.36 6.48 -5.64
C CYS A 14 8.44 8.01 -5.76
N ILE A 15 9.61 8.56 -6.12
CA ILE A 15 9.77 10.02 -6.27
C ILE A 15 9.00 10.56 -7.47
N VAL A 16 8.89 9.78 -8.56
CA VAL A 16 8.09 10.11 -9.74
C VAL A 16 6.59 10.00 -9.42
N ASP A 17 6.18 8.96 -8.69
CA ASP A 17 4.78 8.74 -8.30
C ASP A 17 4.26 9.81 -7.32
N SER A 18 5.12 10.27 -6.40
CA SER A 18 4.73 11.25 -5.39
C SER A 18 4.76 12.69 -5.89
N TYR A 19 5.29 12.95 -7.08
CA TYR A 19 5.44 14.30 -7.61
C TYR A 19 4.15 14.80 -8.24
N ASP A 20 3.69 15.96 -7.76
CA ASP A 20 2.61 16.72 -8.37
C ASP A 20 3.15 18.07 -8.84
N SER A 21 3.18 18.28 -10.16
CA SER A 21 3.68 19.50 -10.80
C SER A 21 2.90 20.76 -10.42
N GLY A 22 1.69 20.62 -9.87
CA GLY A 22 0.86 21.75 -9.47
C GLY A 22 1.08 22.25 -8.04
N MET A 23 1.74 21.47 -7.18
CA MET A 23 1.76 21.71 -5.73
C MET A 23 3.12 22.10 -5.17
N VAL A 24 4.23 21.57 -5.71
CA VAL A 24 5.57 21.70 -5.11
C VAL A 24 6.63 21.88 -6.21
N SER A 25 7.65 22.71 -5.95
CA SER A 25 8.79 22.82 -6.87
C SER A 25 9.56 21.50 -6.96
N VAL A 26 10.26 21.28 -8.07
CA VAL A 26 11.05 20.06 -8.30
C VAL A 26 12.12 19.90 -7.20
N GLU A 27 12.80 20.98 -6.84
CA GLU A 27 13.86 21.01 -5.83
C GLU A 27 13.32 20.77 -4.42
N GLU A 28 12.22 21.43 -4.07
CA GLU A 28 11.57 21.28 -2.76
C GLU A 28 11.08 19.84 -2.55
N HIS A 29 10.52 19.22 -3.60
CA HIS A 29 10.06 17.83 -3.55
C HIS A 29 11.21 16.85 -3.32
N ILE A 30 12.34 17.06 -4.01
CA ILE A 30 13.55 16.25 -3.86
C ILE A 30 14.08 16.34 -2.43
N GLU A 31 14.19 17.55 -1.87
CA GLU A 31 14.68 17.75 -0.50
C GLU A 31 13.77 17.08 0.53
N GLN A 32 12.44 17.25 0.40
CA GLN A 32 11.47 16.59 1.26
C GLN A 32 11.58 15.06 1.17
N TYR A 33 11.72 14.52 -0.05
CA TYR A 33 11.87 13.08 -0.27
C TYR A 33 13.13 12.55 0.42
N PHE A 34 14.29 13.18 0.25
CA PHE A 34 15.53 12.70 0.87
C PHE A 34 15.54 12.82 2.39
N ASN A 35 14.90 13.85 2.95
CA ASN A 35 14.73 14.00 4.39
C ASN A 35 13.88 12.88 4.99
N ASN A 36 12.81 12.46 4.29
CA ASN A 36 11.92 11.40 4.75
C ASN A 36 12.54 10.00 4.66
N TYR A 37 13.27 9.71 3.58
CA TYR A 37 13.80 8.36 3.32
C TYR A 37 15.24 8.14 3.80
N GLN A 38 15.91 9.15 4.37
CA GLN A 38 17.25 9.04 4.97
C GLN A 38 18.28 8.37 4.03
N ILE A 39 18.29 8.78 2.76
CA ILE A 39 19.33 8.35 1.82
C ILE A 39 20.59 9.16 2.16
N TYR A 40 21.74 8.51 2.35
CA TYR A 40 22.98 9.19 2.77
C TYR A 40 24.11 9.11 1.73
N GLU A 41 24.01 8.22 0.75
CA GLU A 41 25.04 8.03 -0.27
C GLU A 41 24.88 9.05 -1.41
N GLU A 42 25.89 9.90 -1.61
CA GLU A 42 25.82 11.08 -2.49
C GLU A 42 25.70 10.70 -3.97
N ASP A 43 26.43 9.67 -4.41
CA ASP A 43 26.36 9.17 -5.79
C ASP A 43 24.95 8.66 -6.15
N ILE A 44 24.29 7.98 -5.20
CA ILE A 44 22.93 7.45 -5.39
C ILE A 44 21.91 8.59 -5.40
N LYS A 45 22.10 9.61 -4.56
CA LYS A 45 21.27 10.81 -4.60
C LYS A 45 21.38 11.51 -5.94
N ALA A 46 22.60 11.75 -6.42
CA ALA A 46 22.83 12.40 -7.72
C ALA A 46 22.14 11.61 -8.84
N PHE A 47 22.29 10.28 -8.85
CA PHE A 47 21.61 9.43 -9.82
C PHE A 47 20.08 9.55 -9.76
N ILE A 48 19.48 9.48 -8.56
CA ILE A 48 18.02 9.61 -8.39
C ILE A 48 17.54 10.99 -8.85
N ILE A 49 18.26 12.06 -8.50
CA ILE A 49 17.94 13.44 -8.91
C ILE A 49 17.97 13.55 -10.42
N GLU A 50 19.03 13.07 -11.08
CA GLU A 50 19.17 13.13 -12.53
C GLU A 50 18.06 12.34 -13.24
N VAL A 51 17.74 11.14 -12.75
CA VAL A 51 16.66 10.32 -13.32
C VAL A 51 15.31 11.00 -13.15
N PHE A 52 15.01 11.52 -11.97
CA PHE A 52 13.75 12.19 -11.68
C PHE A 52 13.58 13.48 -12.49
N THR A 53 14.56 14.38 -12.44
CA THR A 53 14.56 15.63 -13.21
C THR A 53 14.48 15.36 -14.72
N GLY A 54 15.18 14.33 -15.19
CA GLY A 54 15.11 13.88 -16.58
C GLY A 54 13.73 13.35 -16.98
N CYS A 55 13.06 12.58 -16.11
CA CYS A 55 11.70 12.10 -16.33
C CYS A 55 10.70 13.25 -16.43
N ILE A 56 10.83 14.29 -15.60
CA ILE A 56 9.97 15.48 -15.66
C ILE A 56 10.25 16.28 -16.94
N ARG A 57 11.53 16.53 -17.25
CA ARG A 57 11.92 17.34 -18.41
C ARG A 57 11.44 16.76 -19.74
N TYR A 58 11.49 15.43 -19.88
CA TYR A 58 11.09 14.72 -21.09
C TYR A 58 9.77 13.95 -20.94
N ILE A 59 8.90 14.40 -20.04
CA ILE A 59 7.62 13.73 -19.75
C ILE A 59 6.76 13.55 -21.01
N SER A 60 6.78 14.51 -21.94
CA SER A 60 6.01 14.43 -23.19
C SER A 60 6.50 13.31 -24.13
N VAL A 61 7.83 13.10 -24.22
CA VAL A 61 8.45 12.01 -24.99
C VAL A 61 8.09 10.67 -24.37
N ILE A 62 8.26 10.57 -23.04
CA ILE A 62 8.03 9.35 -22.26
C ILE A 62 6.55 8.98 -22.28
N ASP A 63 5.65 9.92 -22.05
CA ASP A 63 4.21 9.71 -22.04
C ASP A 63 3.70 9.26 -23.40
N THR A 64 4.28 9.73 -24.50
CA THR A 64 3.94 9.25 -25.85
C THR A 64 4.14 7.74 -25.97
N VAL A 65 5.27 7.23 -25.47
CA VAL A 65 5.59 5.80 -25.49
C VAL A 65 4.72 5.03 -24.51
N VAL A 66 4.65 5.48 -23.26
CA VAL A 66 3.95 4.79 -22.18
C VAL A 66 2.44 4.75 -22.45
N ASN A 67 1.83 5.85 -22.88
CA ASN A 67 0.41 5.86 -23.24
C ASN A 67 0.14 4.96 -24.45
N GLY A 68 1.01 4.98 -25.46
CA GLY A 68 0.90 4.07 -26.60
C GLY A 68 0.99 2.59 -26.21
N PHE A 69 1.84 2.26 -25.24
CA PHE A 69 1.92 0.91 -24.68
C PHE A 69 0.58 0.51 -24.05
N TYR A 70 0.01 1.33 -23.15
CA TYR A 70 -1.27 1.03 -22.50
C TYR A 70 -2.44 0.89 -23.48
N ILE A 71 -2.42 1.61 -24.61
CA ILE A 71 -3.45 1.51 -25.65
C ILE A 71 -3.34 0.19 -26.44
N LYS A 72 -2.14 -0.20 -26.83
CA LYS A 72 -1.90 -1.36 -27.71
C LYS A 72 -1.78 -2.68 -26.94
N ASP A 73 -0.74 -2.81 -26.12
CA ASP A 73 -0.30 -4.08 -25.53
C ASP A 73 -0.44 -4.13 -24.00
N GLY A 74 -0.61 -2.97 -23.35
CA GLY A 74 -0.62 -2.79 -21.90
C GLY A 74 -2.00 -2.96 -21.24
N LYS A 75 -2.99 -3.55 -21.90
CA LYS A 75 -4.36 -3.72 -21.35
C LYS A 75 -4.41 -4.50 -20.03
N ILE A 76 -3.41 -5.36 -19.80
CA ILE A 76 -3.27 -6.20 -18.59
C ILE A 76 -2.30 -5.56 -17.59
N ALA A 77 -1.53 -4.54 -17.98
CA ALA A 77 -0.58 -3.86 -17.10
C ALA A 77 -1.32 -2.96 -16.11
N LEU A 78 -0.84 -2.90 -14.87
CA LEU A 78 -1.47 -2.06 -13.85
C LEU A 78 -1.10 -0.58 -14.07
N LYS A 79 -2.02 0.33 -13.72
CA LYS A 79 -1.74 1.77 -13.75
C LYS A 79 -0.66 2.18 -12.75
N SER A 80 -0.56 1.48 -11.61
CA SER A 80 0.50 1.69 -10.61
C SER A 80 1.91 1.37 -11.14
N GLU A 81 2.02 0.70 -12.29
CA GLU A 81 3.31 0.40 -12.91
C GLU A 81 3.74 1.47 -13.92
N ARG A 82 2.93 2.51 -14.12
CA ARG A 82 3.21 3.56 -15.09
C ARG A 82 4.58 4.19 -14.84
N SER A 83 4.89 4.49 -13.58
CA SER A 83 6.17 5.09 -13.19
C SER A 83 7.36 4.18 -13.41
N LEU A 84 7.18 2.85 -13.30
CA LEU A 84 8.19 1.88 -13.70
C LEU A 84 8.50 2.01 -15.20
N TYR A 85 7.47 2.00 -16.04
CA TYR A 85 7.64 2.12 -17.49
C TYR A 85 8.22 3.49 -17.90
N SER A 86 7.82 4.57 -17.22
CA SER A 86 8.38 5.91 -17.43
C SER A 86 9.87 5.97 -17.11
N VAL A 87 10.28 5.45 -15.96
CA VAL A 87 11.69 5.42 -15.55
C VAL A 87 12.51 4.55 -16.51
N PHE A 88 12.03 3.37 -16.89
CA PHE A 88 12.74 2.53 -17.87
C PHE A 88 12.83 3.20 -19.25
N CYS A 89 11.77 3.89 -19.71
CA CYS A 89 11.79 4.65 -20.96
C CYS A 89 12.86 5.75 -20.93
N TYR A 90 12.93 6.51 -19.85
CA TYR A 90 13.95 7.54 -19.66
C TYR A 90 15.37 6.94 -19.65
N LEU A 91 15.57 5.87 -18.87
CA LEU A 91 16.87 5.21 -18.78
C LEU A 91 17.36 4.69 -20.13
N MET A 92 16.46 4.14 -20.95
CA MET A 92 16.80 3.65 -22.29
C MET A 92 17.12 4.76 -23.28
N LEU A 93 16.36 5.86 -23.25
CA LEU A 93 16.51 6.93 -24.23
C LEU A 93 17.72 7.84 -23.94
N PHE A 94 17.97 8.15 -22.67
CA PHE A 94 18.93 9.20 -22.30
C PHE A 94 20.12 8.71 -21.48
N ARG A 95 19.97 7.61 -20.72
CA ARG A 95 21.02 7.15 -19.80
C ARG A 95 21.71 5.87 -20.23
N LEU A 96 21.30 5.24 -21.33
CA LEU A 96 21.83 3.94 -21.73
C LEU A 96 23.31 4.01 -22.12
N ASP A 97 23.74 5.10 -22.75
CA ASP A 97 25.15 5.35 -23.11
C ASP A 97 26.04 5.53 -21.87
N GLU A 98 25.56 6.24 -20.84
CA GLU A 98 26.31 6.49 -19.61
C GLU A 98 26.33 5.30 -18.67
N LEU A 99 25.18 4.62 -18.53
CA LEU A 99 24.99 3.51 -17.61
C LEU A 99 25.59 2.20 -18.15
N GLY A 100 25.53 2.03 -19.47
CA GLY A 100 25.94 0.83 -20.18
C GLY A 100 24.97 -0.35 -19.98
N ILE A 101 25.08 -1.31 -20.91
CA ILE A 101 24.15 -2.44 -20.98
C ILE A 101 24.19 -3.36 -19.74
N SER A 102 25.37 -3.50 -19.11
CA SER A 102 25.57 -4.39 -17.96
C SER A 102 24.80 -3.96 -16.73
N GLN A 103 24.81 -2.65 -16.41
CA GLN A 103 24.06 -2.12 -15.28
C GLN A 103 22.57 -2.07 -15.60
N PHE A 104 22.21 -1.70 -16.84
CA PHE A 104 20.82 -1.76 -17.30
C PHE A 104 20.21 -3.17 -17.16
N ARG A 105 20.97 -4.21 -17.51
CA ARG A 105 20.56 -5.61 -17.32
C ARG A 105 20.33 -5.98 -15.85
N ARG A 106 21.11 -5.42 -14.92
CA ARG A 106 20.89 -5.60 -13.48
C ARG A 106 19.58 -4.95 -13.03
N PHE A 107 19.26 -3.75 -13.52
CA PHE A 107 17.97 -3.11 -13.24
C PHE A 107 16.80 -3.93 -13.78
N ILE A 108 16.88 -4.44 -15.00
CA ILE A 108 15.84 -5.30 -15.58
C ILE A 108 15.59 -6.54 -14.72
N TYR A 109 16.63 -7.30 -14.38
CA TYR A 109 16.47 -8.53 -13.60
C TYR A 109 16.13 -8.31 -12.13
N SER A 110 16.24 -7.07 -11.64
CA SER A 110 15.79 -6.71 -10.30
C SER A 110 14.25 -6.66 -10.20
N GLN A 111 13.55 -6.51 -11.32
CA GLN A 111 12.10 -6.39 -11.42
C GLN A 111 11.46 -7.66 -11.99
N ASP A 112 10.12 -7.68 -12.04
CA ASP A 112 9.37 -8.78 -12.66
C ASP A 112 9.65 -8.84 -14.17
N ILE A 113 10.34 -9.93 -14.57
CA ILE A 113 10.79 -10.17 -15.94
C ILE A 113 9.62 -10.11 -16.93
N ASN A 114 8.43 -10.61 -16.58
CA ASN A 114 7.30 -10.65 -17.51
C ASN A 114 6.80 -9.25 -17.86
N ARG A 115 6.75 -8.37 -16.86
CA ARG A 115 6.21 -7.01 -17.00
C ARG A 115 7.15 -6.15 -17.82
N VAL A 116 8.44 -6.18 -17.47
CA VAL A 116 9.48 -5.45 -18.19
C VAL A 116 9.63 -6.00 -19.61
N PHE A 117 9.60 -7.32 -19.81
CA PHE A 117 9.68 -7.93 -21.14
C PHE A 117 8.57 -7.44 -22.07
N LYS A 118 7.31 -7.40 -21.60
CA LYS A 118 6.18 -6.92 -22.42
C LYS A 118 6.38 -5.48 -22.87
N PHE A 119 6.78 -4.59 -21.96
CA PHE A 119 7.04 -3.19 -22.27
C PHE A 119 8.21 -3.02 -23.23
N LEU A 120 9.35 -3.66 -22.96
CA LEU A 120 10.54 -3.58 -23.81
C LEU A 120 10.28 -4.16 -25.20
N ASN A 121 9.56 -5.28 -25.30
CA ASN A 121 9.20 -5.90 -26.58
C ASN A 121 8.30 -4.98 -27.41
N PHE A 122 7.40 -4.22 -26.76
CA PHE A 122 6.58 -3.21 -27.43
C PHE A 122 7.42 -2.02 -27.91
N PHE A 123 8.27 -1.47 -27.03
CA PHE A 123 9.03 -0.26 -27.30
C PHE A 123 10.12 -0.47 -28.36
N LEU A 124 10.75 -1.65 -28.36
CA LEU A 124 11.82 -2.01 -29.29
C LEU A 124 11.33 -2.63 -30.61
N ASP A 125 10.02 -2.77 -30.80
CA ASP A 125 9.47 -3.15 -32.10
C ASP A 125 9.72 -2.02 -33.10
N GLU A 126 10.61 -2.27 -34.06
CA GLU A 126 11.01 -1.31 -35.09
C GLU A 126 9.81 -0.70 -35.82
N ARG A 127 8.75 -1.50 -36.03
CA ARG A 127 7.53 -1.02 -36.68
C ARG A 127 6.86 0.06 -35.85
N ASN A 128 6.77 -0.11 -34.53
CA ASN A 128 6.19 0.90 -33.65
C ASN A 128 7.10 2.12 -33.54
N LEU A 129 8.40 1.88 -33.38
CA LEU A 129 9.40 2.93 -33.16
C LEU A 129 9.55 3.86 -34.36
N LEU A 130 9.70 3.31 -35.57
CA LEU A 130 9.99 4.09 -36.79
C LEU A 130 8.75 4.70 -37.45
N THR A 131 7.54 4.27 -37.07
CA THR A 131 6.29 4.87 -37.57
C THR A 131 5.73 5.86 -36.55
N TRP A 132 4.69 5.45 -35.82
CA TRP A 132 3.86 6.34 -35.03
C TRP A 132 4.61 6.95 -33.83
N ILE A 133 5.58 6.26 -33.21
CA ILE A 133 6.36 6.84 -32.09
C ILE A 133 7.21 8.00 -32.61
N LYS A 134 8.01 7.76 -33.66
CA LYS A 134 8.81 8.80 -34.31
C LYS A 134 7.94 9.98 -34.77
N ASP A 135 6.83 9.70 -35.45
CA ASP A 135 5.93 10.74 -35.95
C ASP A 135 5.34 11.58 -34.81
N SER A 136 5.07 10.94 -33.66
CA SER A 136 4.54 11.62 -32.48
C SER A 136 5.61 12.47 -31.79
N TRP A 137 6.84 11.97 -31.71
CA TRP A 137 7.97 12.76 -31.21
C TRP A 137 8.31 13.95 -32.12
N CYS A 138 8.25 13.78 -33.44
CA CYS A 138 8.48 14.87 -34.41
C CYS A 138 7.39 15.97 -34.37
N LYS A 139 6.22 15.71 -33.77
CA LYS A 139 5.21 16.75 -33.51
C LYS A 139 5.54 17.58 -32.27
N LEU A 140 6.25 16.99 -31.31
CA LEU A 140 6.57 17.61 -30.03
C LEU A 140 7.95 18.29 -30.05
N TYR A 141 8.90 17.74 -30.81
CA TYR A 141 10.28 18.18 -30.89
C TYR A 141 10.74 18.28 -32.34
N GLU A 142 11.79 19.07 -32.56
CA GLU A 142 12.41 19.20 -33.87
C GLU A 142 12.93 17.86 -34.39
N HIS A 143 12.84 17.67 -35.70
CA HIS A 143 13.25 16.44 -36.36
C HIS A 143 14.73 16.08 -36.10
N SER A 144 15.60 17.09 -36.08
CA SER A 144 17.03 16.95 -35.77
C SER A 144 17.22 16.31 -34.40
N PHE A 145 16.58 16.83 -33.36
CA PHE A 145 16.62 16.32 -32.00
C PHE A 145 16.11 14.87 -31.92
N VAL A 146 14.95 14.58 -32.52
CA VAL A 146 14.37 13.23 -32.50
C VAL A 146 15.30 12.21 -33.17
N GLN A 147 15.90 12.56 -34.31
CA GLN A 147 16.75 11.66 -35.05
C GLN A 147 18.11 11.43 -34.35
N THR A 148 18.75 12.49 -33.86
CA THR A 148 20.12 12.40 -33.32
C THR A 148 20.18 12.02 -31.85
N ILE A 149 19.24 12.51 -31.03
CA ILE A 149 19.29 12.33 -29.57
C ILE A 149 18.41 11.17 -29.14
N LEU A 150 17.24 10.95 -29.76
CA LEU A 150 16.33 9.87 -29.35
C LEU A 150 16.58 8.58 -30.14
N LEU A 151 16.52 8.64 -31.46
CA LEU A 151 16.55 7.44 -32.31
C LEU A 151 17.96 6.88 -32.51
N SER A 152 18.95 7.72 -32.80
CA SER A 152 20.30 7.24 -33.10
C SER A 152 20.92 6.41 -31.95
N PRO A 153 20.88 6.85 -30.68
CA PRO A 153 21.41 6.06 -29.57
C PRO A 153 20.61 4.77 -29.35
N LEU A 154 19.28 4.85 -29.43
CA LEU A 154 18.41 3.69 -29.24
C LEU A 154 18.64 2.61 -30.31
N LEU A 155 18.79 3.01 -31.58
CA LEU A 155 19.09 2.12 -32.69
C LEU A 155 20.49 1.51 -32.58
N ARG A 156 21.46 2.28 -32.08
CA ARG A 156 22.83 1.78 -31.85
C ARG A 156 22.86 0.62 -30.87
N TRP A 157 22.09 0.70 -29.78
CA TRP A 157 22.00 -0.34 -28.75
C TRP A 157 20.94 -1.41 -29.02
N HIS A 158 20.24 -1.32 -30.16
CA HIS A 158 19.16 -2.24 -30.50
C HIS A 158 19.61 -3.71 -30.55
N PRO A 159 20.78 -4.08 -31.10
CA PRO A 159 21.26 -5.47 -31.09
C PRO A 159 21.46 -6.03 -29.67
N GLU A 160 22.01 -5.24 -28.75
CA GLU A 160 22.24 -5.65 -27.37
C GLU A 160 20.93 -5.73 -26.57
N LEU A 161 20.01 -4.80 -26.81
CA LEU A 161 18.69 -4.80 -26.19
C LEU A 161 17.83 -5.98 -26.67
N THR A 162 17.94 -6.33 -27.95
CA THR A 162 17.26 -7.51 -28.51
C THR A 162 17.85 -8.81 -27.98
N ASP A 163 19.18 -8.91 -27.78
CA ASP A 163 19.78 -10.04 -27.06
C ASP A 163 19.20 -10.18 -25.65
N ILE A 164 19.10 -9.10 -24.88
CA ILE A 164 18.45 -9.12 -23.55
C ILE A 164 17.00 -9.61 -23.65
N LEU A 165 16.23 -9.12 -24.63
CA LEU A 165 14.85 -9.57 -24.85
C LEU A 165 14.77 -11.07 -25.14
N THR A 166 15.65 -11.61 -25.98
CA THR A 166 15.66 -13.06 -26.29
C THR A 166 15.96 -13.88 -25.03
N GLN A 167 16.91 -13.45 -24.22
CA GLN A 167 17.23 -14.11 -22.95
C GLN A 167 16.08 -14.04 -21.95
N MET A 168 15.33 -12.92 -21.92
CA MET A 168 14.12 -12.80 -21.09
C MET A 168 13.03 -13.75 -21.61
N ARG A 169 12.79 -13.81 -22.92
CA ARG A 169 11.84 -14.74 -23.54
C ARG A 169 12.16 -16.19 -23.18
N ASP A 170 13.42 -16.60 -23.33
CA ASP A 170 13.85 -17.98 -23.02
C ASP A 170 13.68 -18.35 -21.54
N ARG A 171 13.83 -17.38 -20.63
CA ARG A 171 13.54 -17.56 -19.20
C ARG A 171 12.04 -17.69 -18.94
N ILE A 172 11.21 -16.87 -19.57
CA ILE A 172 9.75 -16.92 -19.43
C ILE A 172 9.20 -18.25 -19.97
N GLU A 173 9.71 -18.72 -21.10
CA GLU A 173 9.32 -19.98 -21.73
C GLU A 173 9.92 -21.22 -21.03
N ASN A 174 10.63 -21.04 -19.89
CA ASN A 174 11.31 -22.09 -19.13
C ASN A 174 12.28 -22.97 -19.97
N LYS A 175 12.76 -22.44 -21.10
CA LYS A 175 13.75 -23.13 -21.96
C LYS A 175 15.13 -23.19 -21.29
N VAL A 176 15.42 -22.23 -20.40
CA VAL A 176 16.65 -22.18 -19.61
C VAL A 176 16.49 -23.03 -18.35
N LYS A 177 16.81 -24.33 -18.45
CA LYS A 177 16.97 -25.17 -17.25
C LYS A 177 18.17 -24.64 -16.44
N PRO A 178 18.04 -24.41 -15.12
CA PRO A 178 19.21 -24.05 -14.32
C PRO A 178 20.27 -25.14 -14.49
N LYS A 179 21.52 -24.74 -14.75
CA LYS A 179 22.65 -25.68 -14.73
C LYS A 179 22.62 -26.35 -13.36
N LYS A 180 22.20 -27.61 -13.31
CA LYS A 180 22.29 -28.42 -12.10
C LYS A 180 23.76 -28.36 -11.68
N SER A 181 24.01 -27.87 -10.47
CA SER A 181 25.37 -27.91 -9.93
C SER A 181 25.82 -29.36 -10.02
N THR A 182 26.99 -29.60 -10.60
CA THR A 182 27.62 -30.93 -10.63
C THR A 182 27.92 -31.31 -9.19
N THR A 183 26.95 -31.92 -8.50
CA THR A 183 27.17 -32.55 -7.20
C THR A 183 28.25 -33.60 -7.42
N LYS A 184 29.32 -33.55 -6.62
CA LYS A 184 30.39 -34.54 -6.70
C LYS A 184 29.77 -35.94 -6.54
N ASN A 185 30.12 -36.86 -7.43
CA ASN A 185 29.70 -38.25 -7.31
C ASN A 185 30.15 -38.81 -5.95
N THR A 186 29.29 -39.59 -5.30
CA THR A 186 29.63 -40.28 -4.06
C THR A 186 30.74 -41.29 -4.36
N GLU A 187 31.88 -41.16 -3.67
CA GLU A 187 32.97 -42.14 -3.76
C GLU A 187 32.61 -43.39 -2.96
N ILE A 188 32.83 -44.55 -3.57
CA ILE A 188 32.51 -45.85 -2.98
C ILE A 188 33.60 -46.19 -1.97
N LYS A 189 33.30 -46.06 -0.67
CA LYS A 189 34.22 -46.50 0.39
C LYS A 189 34.01 -48.01 0.65
N PRO A 190 35.04 -48.86 0.55
CA PRO A 190 34.90 -50.28 0.83
C PRO A 190 34.39 -50.47 2.27
N PHE A 191 33.43 -51.38 2.44
CA PHE A 191 32.84 -51.68 3.74
C PHE A 191 33.88 -52.41 4.60
N ASN A 192 34.07 -51.93 5.84
CA ASN A 192 34.80 -52.71 6.83
C ASN A 192 33.95 -53.93 7.18
N ILE A 193 34.39 -55.13 6.78
CA ILE A 193 33.82 -56.40 7.24
C ILE A 193 34.23 -56.57 8.72
N THR A 194 33.52 -55.89 9.61
CA THR A 194 33.69 -56.03 11.07
C THR A 194 32.73 -57.09 11.59
N GLN A 195 33.22 -57.92 12.53
CA GLN A 195 32.40 -58.88 13.26
C GLN A 195 31.12 -58.20 13.80
N PRO A 196 29.96 -58.90 13.78
CA PRO A 196 28.71 -58.29 14.18
C PRO A 196 28.78 -57.85 15.64
N ARG A 197 28.66 -56.54 15.86
CA ARG A 197 28.57 -55.94 17.18
C ARG A 197 27.31 -56.46 17.86
N ALA A 198 27.41 -56.91 19.11
CA ALA A 198 26.26 -57.45 19.85
C ALA A 198 25.08 -56.46 19.82
N ARG A 199 23.89 -56.96 19.47
CA ARG A 199 22.68 -56.14 19.37
C ARG A 199 22.33 -55.62 20.77
N MET A 200 22.41 -54.30 20.96
CA MET A 200 21.87 -53.65 22.15
C MET A 200 20.34 -53.69 22.07
N VAL A 201 19.70 -54.07 23.18
CA VAL A 201 18.24 -54.00 23.29
C VAL A 201 17.82 -52.52 23.20
N PRO A 202 16.80 -52.18 22.38
CA PRO A 202 16.34 -50.80 22.28
C PRO A 202 15.91 -50.28 23.65
N LEU A 203 16.47 -49.15 24.07
CA LEU A 203 15.99 -48.45 25.27
C LEU A 203 14.60 -47.88 24.95
N PRO A 204 13.60 -48.06 25.83
CA PRO A 204 12.29 -47.49 25.63
C PRO A 204 12.37 -45.97 25.55
N GLU A 205 11.66 -45.39 24.60
CA GLU A 205 11.64 -43.94 24.41
C GLU A 205 11.02 -43.25 25.65
N PRO A 206 11.63 -42.17 26.15
CA PRO A 206 11.06 -41.42 27.26
C PRO A 206 9.76 -40.76 26.82
N ILE A 207 8.69 -40.99 27.59
CA ILE A 207 7.36 -40.43 27.31
C ILE A 207 7.46 -38.90 27.29
N PRO A 208 7.01 -38.22 26.22
CA PRO A 208 6.99 -36.76 26.16
C PRO A 208 6.16 -36.18 27.30
N LYS A 209 6.78 -35.37 28.17
CA LYS A 209 6.06 -34.65 29.23
C LYS A 209 5.42 -33.40 28.63
N LEU A 210 4.10 -33.34 28.61
CA LEU A 210 3.35 -32.14 28.22
C LEU A 210 3.66 -31.01 29.20
N ALA A 211 3.87 -29.80 28.66
CA ALA A 211 4.02 -28.60 29.50
C ALA A 211 2.69 -28.31 30.23
N PRO A 212 2.73 -27.83 31.48
CA PRO A 212 1.53 -27.40 32.18
C PRO A 212 0.86 -26.24 31.44
N HIS A 213 -0.47 -26.19 31.48
CA HIS A 213 -1.25 -25.13 30.84
C HIS A 213 -0.96 -23.77 31.48
N LYS A 214 -0.93 -22.70 30.67
CA LYS A 214 -0.73 -21.33 31.17
C LYS A 214 -1.91 -20.92 32.06
N PRO A 215 -1.69 -20.25 33.21
CA PRO A 215 -2.79 -19.78 34.03
C PRO A 215 -3.65 -18.78 33.24
N VAL A 216 -4.96 -18.79 33.52
CA VAL A 216 -5.91 -17.87 32.90
C VAL A 216 -5.53 -16.43 33.27
N PRO A 217 -5.49 -15.50 32.30
CA PRO A 217 -5.17 -14.11 32.60
C PRO A 217 -6.13 -13.47 33.61
N LYS A 218 -5.59 -12.80 34.63
CA LYS A 218 -6.36 -12.19 35.73
C LYS A 218 -7.35 -11.09 35.28
N HIS A 219 -7.19 -10.55 34.08
CA HIS A 219 -8.05 -9.48 33.56
C HIS A 219 -9.43 -9.99 33.11
N ILE A 220 -9.59 -11.29 32.88
CA ILE A 220 -10.88 -11.89 32.46
C ILE A 220 -11.95 -11.75 33.56
N TYR A 221 -11.53 -11.71 34.82
CA TYR A 221 -12.43 -11.59 35.98
C TYR A 221 -12.64 -10.13 36.45
N ARG A 222 -12.08 -9.14 35.74
CA ARG A 222 -12.30 -7.72 36.07
C ARG A 222 -13.54 -7.21 35.35
N THR A 223 -14.35 -6.42 36.05
CA THR A 223 -15.47 -5.71 35.44
C THR A 223 -14.94 -4.69 34.41
N PRO A 224 -15.54 -4.63 33.21
CA PRO A 224 -15.16 -3.65 32.19
C PRO A 224 -15.37 -2.21 32.69
N THR A 225 -14.40 -1.34 32.42
CA THR A 225 -14.42 0.08 32.83
C THR A 225 -15.59 0.85 32.19
N GLU A 226 -16.10 0.35 31.07
CA GLU A 226 -17.25 0.88 30.35
C GLU A 226 -18.54 0.80 31.19
N ILE A 227 -18.69 -0.21 32.05
CA ILE A 227 -19.89 -0.39 32.89
C ILE A 227 -19.95 0.71 33.96
N ASP A 228 -18.82 1.04 34.58
CA ASP A 228 -18.74 2.08 35.61
C ASP A 228 -19.07 3.45 35.01
N ARG A 229 -18.49 3.75 33.83
CA ARG A 229 -18.78 4.98 33.07
C ARG A 229 -20.25 5.12 32.68
N LEU A 230 -20.89 4.02 32.29
CA LEU A 230 -22.33 4.01 31.98
C LEU A 230 -23.19 4.31 33.21
N ASN A 231 -22.80 3.82 34.39
CA ASN A 231 -23.53 4.08 35.63
C ASN A 231 -23.40 5.55 36.06
N GLU A 232 -22.20 6.14 35.94
CA GLU A 232 -21.97 7.57 36.19
C GLU A 232 -22.81 8.44 35.24
N ALA A 233 -22.84 8.12 33.94
CA ALA A 233 -23.64 8.84 32.97
C ALA A 233 -25.15 8.75 33.26
N LYS A 234 -25.66 7.58 33.68
CA LYS A 234 -27.06 7.42 34.08
C LYS A 234 -27.42 8.29 35.27
N GLU A 235 -26.55 8.37 36.27
CA GLU A 235 -26.76 9.17 37.48
C GLU A 235 -26.79 10.67 37.15
N ILE A 236 -25.87 11.14 36.30
CA ILE A 236 -25.84 12.52 35.83
C ILE A 236 -27.10 12.85 35.03
N ASN A 237 -27.49 11.98 34.10
CA ASN A 237 -28.70 12.17 33.31
C ASN A 237 -29.97 12.20 34.18
N ARG A 238 -30.02 11.39 35.25
CA ARG A 238 -31.14 11.42 36.20
C ARG A 238 -31.25 12.78 36.89
N ARG A 239 -30.14 13.34 37.39
CA ARG A 239 -30.14 14.65 38.05
C ARG A 239 -30.58 15.78 37.12
N ILE A 240 -30.07 15.78 35.88
CA ILE A 240 -30.44 16.77 34.87
C ILE A 240 -31.93 16.67 34.54
N ALA A 241 -32.46 15.45 34.41
CA ALA A 241 -33.89 15.24 34.16
C ALA A 241 -34.77 15.72 35.32
N GLU A 242 -34.35 15.48 36.58
CA GLU A 242 -35.03 15.99 37.77
C GLU A 242 -35.03 17.52 37.81
N GLU A 243 -33.90 18.17 37.49
CA GLU A 243 -33.79 19.62 37.43
C GLU A 243 -34.71 20.22 36.36
N HIS A 244 -34.71 19.63 35.15
CA HIS A 244 -35.63 20.04 34.09
C HIS A 244 -37.10 19.84 34.46
N LEU A 245 -37.44 18.77 35.19
CA LEU A 245 -38.80 18.53 35.67
C LEU A 245 -39.24 19.64 36.65
N ILE A 246 -38.36 20.03 37.58
CA ILE A 246 -38.64 21.12 38.53
C ILE A 246 -38.80 22.45 37.79
N GLU A 247 -37.92 22.75 36.85
CA GLU A 247 -38.00 23.98 36.05
C GLU A 247 -39.28 24.04 35.20
N ALA A 248 -39.64 22.93 34.55
CA ALA A 248 -40.86 22.80 33.77
C ALA A 248 -42.10 22.98 34.65
N SER A 249 -42.12 22.38 35.84
CA SER A 249 -43.21 22.55 36.82
C SER A 249 -43.34 24.01 37.28
N ARG A 250 -42.23 24.75 37.46
CA ARG A 250 -42.26 26.18 37.83
C ARG A 250 -42.80 27.07 36.70
N LYS A 251 -42.50 26.73 35.45
CA LYS A 251 -42.91 27.49 34.25
C LYS A 251 -44.26 27.04 33.68
N GLN A 252 -44.92 26.07 34.32
CA GLN A 252 -46.17 25.49 33.84
C GLN A 252 -47.30 26.53 33.84
N PHE A 253 -48.01 26.64 32.73
CA PHE A 253 -49.19 27.50 32.64
C PHE A 253 -50.31 26.99 33.56
N ALA A 254 -51.10 27.91 34.11
CA ALA A 254 -52.19 27.57 35.04
C ALA A 254 -53.21 26.56 34.47
N CYS A 255 -53.40 26.51 33.15
CA CYS A 255 -54.28 25.56 32.47
C CYS A 255 -53.72 24.12 32.36
N ALA A 256 -52.41 23.94 32.56
CA ALA A 256 -51.77 22.62 32.54
C ALA A 256 -51.68 21.98 33.93
N ASN A 257 -51.94 22.74 35.00
CA ASN A 257 -52.01 22.19 36.34
C ASN A 257 -53.30 21.35 36.49
N THR A 258 -53.14 20.06 36.81
CA THR A 258 -54.27 19.14 37.03
C THR A 258 -54.95 19.36 38.37
N GLU A 259 -54.31 20.11 39.28
CA GLU A 259 -54.91 20.45 40.57
C GLU A 259 -56.00 21.52 40.42
N LYS A 260 -57.15 21.26 41.05
CA LYS A 260 -58.24 22.23 41.12
C LYS A 260 -57.86 23.41 42.03
N SER A 261 -58.36 24.60 41.70
CA SER A 261 -58.19 25.80 42.54
C SER A 261 -58.72 25.57 43.96
N GLU A 262 -58.11 26.22 44.95
CA GLU A 262 -58.52 26.15 46.37
C GLU A 262 -60.01 26.46 46.54
N LYS A 263 -60.53 27.49 45.85
CA LYS A 263 -61.96 27.81 45.87
C LYS A 263 -62.83 26.65 45.38
N THR A 264 -62.39 25.96 44.33
CA THR A 264 -63.10 24.79 43.79
C THR A 264 -63.00 23.60 44.75
N LYS A 265 -61.84 23.40 45.40
CA LYS A 265 -61.63 22.39 46.45
C LYS A 265 -62.59 22.63 47.63
N GLU A 266 -62.69 23.86 48.11
CA GLU A 266 -63.59 24.26 49.20
C GLU A 266 -65.08 24.11 48.83
N ILE A 267 -65.47 24.53 47.62
CA ILE A 267 -66.84 24.35 47.12
C ILE A 267 -67.21 22.87 47.03
N MET A 268 -66.34 22.02 46.47
CA MET A 268 -66.61 20.58 46.40
C MET A 268 -66.71 19.96 47.80
N SER A 269 -65.84 20.37 48.74
CA SER A 269 -65.93 19.92 50.14
C SER A 269 -67.25 20.31 50.79
N ASN A 270 -67.74 21.53 50.54
CA ASN A 270 -69.04 22.00 51.03
C ASN A 270 -70.22 21.30 50.36
N ILE A 271 -70.09 20.92 49.09
CA ILE A 271 -71.10 20.12 48.37
C ILE A 271 -71.16 18.71 48.96
N MET A 272 -70.01 18.04 49.14
CA MET A 272 -69.93 16.72 49.77
C MET A 272 -70.52 16.77 51.18
N ALA A 273 -70.14 17.75 52.00
CA ALA A 273 -70.70 17.89 53.36
C ALA A 273 -72.23 18.12 53.37
N LYS A 274 -72.78 18.81 52.37
CA LYS A 274 -74.23 19.00 52.22
C LYS A 274 -74.94 17.76 51.70
N GLU A 275 -74.30 16.96 50.84
CA GLU A 275 -74.81 15.67 50.38
C GLU A 275 -74.83 14.67 51.54
N ASP A 276 -73.73 14.58 52.30
CA ASP A 276 -73.62 13.75 53.50
C ASP A 276 -74.68 14.15 54.55
N ALA A 277 -74.87 15.44 54.80
CA ALA A 277 -75.92 15.93 55.72
C ALA A 277 -77.36 15.68 55.23
N LYS A 278 -77.57 15.48 53.93
CA LYS A 278 -78.86 15.08 53.37
C LYS A 278 -79.08 13.57 53.39
N LEU A 279 -78.00 12.79 53.45
CA LEU A 279 -78.04 11.33 53.56
C LEU A 279 -78.26 10.87 55.01
N ASP A 280 -78.10 11.76 56.00
CA ASP A 280 -78.53 11.58 57.39
C ASP A 280 -80.07 11.64 57.50
N PHE A 281 -80.74 10.63 56.95
CA PHE A 281 -82.13 10.28 57.27
C PHE A 281 -82.14 9.29 58.43
N ASP A 282 -81.91 9.78 59.66
CA ASP A 282 -82.44 9.28 60.94
C ASP A 282 -81.57 9.73 62.14
N LYS A 283 -82.05 10.78 62.83
CA LYS A 283 -82.00 10.91 64.30
C LYS A 283 -83.25 11.61 64.79
#